data_AF-B0EUG9-F1
#
_entry.id   AF-B0EUG9-F1
#
_cell.length_a   1.000
_cell.length_b   1.000
_cell.length_c   1.000
_cell.angle_alpha   90.00
_cell.angle_beta   90.00
_cell.angle_gamma   90.00
#
_symmetry.space_group_name_H-M   'P 1'
#
loop_
_entity.id
_entity.type
_entity.pdbx_description
1 polymer ?
#
loop_
_entity_poly.entity_id
_entity_poly.type
_entity_poly.pdbx_seq_one_letter_code
_entity_poly.pdbx_strand_id
1 'polypeptide(L)'
;MEYRQPKTNLSVLLSAVAKEVRQQLSRATDETAEIVLYGLVYWFRIWDHEYNLRPTKYLLMWLDFLIKDVDSNLMDPKPLVHLLSLIRTGYYQPDIDHFN
;
A
#
# COMPACT_ATOMS: atom_id res chain seq x y z
N MET A 1 4.26 -23.70 -14.01
CA MET A 1 3.10 -22.90 -14.42
C MET A 1 3.54 -21.45 -14.46
N GLU A 2 3.65 -20.85 -15.65
CA GLU A 2 3.84 -19.40 -15.78
C GLU A 2 2.54 -18.72 -15.35
N TYR A 3 2.55 -18.03 -14.21
CA TYR A 3 1.43 -17.18 -13.79
C TYR A 3 1.32 -16.00 -14.75
N ARG A 4 0.41 -16.10 -15.74
CA ARG A 4 0.06 -14.99 -16.65
C ARG A 4 -1.21 -14.32 -16.15
N GLN A 5 -1.03 -13.20 -15.43
CA GLN A 5 -1.94 -12.08 -15.04
C GLN A 5 -1.85 -11.79 -13.52
N PRO A 6 -1.73 -10.50 -13.06
CA PRO A 6 -2.76 -9.46 -13.25
C PRO A 6 -2.22 -8.01 -13.25
N LYS A 7 -1.76 -7.48 -14.39
CA LYS A 7 -1.32 -6.07 -14.45
C LYS A 7 -2.46 -5.09 -14.11
N THR A 8 -3.69 -5.44 -14.52
CA THR A 8 -4.89 -4.62 -14.30
C THR A 8 -5.30 -4.54 -12.81
N ASN A 9 -5.36 -5.66 -12.08
CA ASN A 9 -5.79 -5.64 -10.67
C ASN A 9 -4.76 -4.98 -9.76
N LEU A 10 -3.46 -5.16 -10.05
CA LEU A 10 -2.40 -4.45 -9.34
C LEU A 10 -2.51 -2.94 -9.56
N SER A 11 -2.71 -2.49 -10.81
CA SER A 11 -2.86 -1.07 -11.11
C SER A 11 -4.06 -0.42 -10.40
N VAL A 12 -5.17 -1.15 -10.24
CA VAL A 12 -6.36 -0.69 -9.51
C VAL A 12 -6.06 -0.55 -8.02
N LEU A 13 -5.41 -1.54 -7.39
CA LEU A 13 -5.07 -1.42 -5.97
C LEU A 13 -4.05 -0.31 -5.71
N LEU A 14 -3.03 -0.16 -6.57
CA LEU A 14 -2.06 0.93 -6.45
C LEU A 14 -2.76 2.29 -6.56
N SER A 15 -3.77 2.40 -7.41
CA SER A 15 -4.59 3.62 -7.52
C SER A 15 -5.43 3.86 -6.27
N ALA A 16 -6.01 2.81 -5.69
CA ALA A 16 -6.76 2.89 -4.44
C ALA A 16 -5.87 3.31 -3.27
N VAL A 17 -4.68 2.72 -3.14
CA VAL A 17 -3.68 3.09 -2.14
C VAL A 17 -3.25 4.54 -2.33
N ALA A 18 -2.96 4.97 -3.54
CA ALA A 18 -2.56 6.36 -3.81
C ALA A 18 -3.67 7.36 -3.43
N LYS A 19 -4.94 7.02 -3.67
CA LYS A 19 -6.09 7.84 -3.27
C LYS A 19 -6.18 7.92 -1.74
N GLU A 20 -6.07 6.80 -1.06
CA GLU A 20 -6.15 6.72 0.40
C GLU A 20 -4.98 7.48 1.06
N VAL A 21 -3.75 7.27 0.61
CA VAL A 21 -2.57 7.99 1.11
C VAL A 21 -2.72 9.50 0.94
N ARG A 22 -3.26 9.97 -0.19
CA ARG A 22 -3.55 11.41 -0.39
C ARG A 22 -4.60 11.93 0.60
N GLN A 23 -5.64 11.15 0.88
CA GLN A 23 -6.65 11.55 1.87
C GLN A 23 -6.07 11.61 3.27
N GLN A 24 -5.26 10.62 3.66
CA GLN A 24 -4.57 10.60 4.94
C GLN A 24 -3.59 11.78 5.07
N LEU A 25 -2.78 12.06 4.04
CA LEU A 25 -1.89 13.23 4.02
C LEU A 25 -2.66 14.55 4.16
N SER A 26 -3.82 14.69 3.51
CA SER A 26 -4.64 15.91 3.63
C SER A 26 -5.22 16.13 5.04
N ARG A 27 -5.27 15.07 5.86
CA ARG A 27 -5.79 15.07 7.23
C ARG A 27 -4.68 14.93 8.27
N ALA A 28 -3.43 14.73 7.85
CA ALA A 28 -2.31 14.56 8.77
C ALA A 28 -2.11 15.88 9.52
N THR A 29 -2.26 15.82 10.84
CA THR A 29 -2.14 16.99 11.73
C THR A 29 -0.80 17.03 12.45
N ASP A 30 -0.06 15.92 12.45
CA ASP A 30 1.21 15.75 13.14
C ASP A 30 2.30 15.24 12.20
N GLU A 31 3.54 15.61 12.51
CA GLU A 31 4.73 15.29 11.73
C GLU A 31 5.00 13.78 11.66
N THR A 32 4.62 13.02 12.69
CA THR A 32 4.83 11.56 12.72
C THR A 32 3.99 10.88 11.65
N ALA A 33 2.70 11.21 11.55
CA ALA A 33 1.82 10.69 10.52
C ALA A 33 2.33 11.03 9.10
N GLU A 34 2.83 12.26 8.89
CA GLU A 34 3.43 12.66 7.61
C GLU A 34 4.66 11.82 7.27
N ILE A 35 5.59 11.63 8.22
CA ILE A 35 6.81 10.83 8.02
C ILE A 35 6.45 9.40 7.63
N VAL A 36 5.47 8.78 8.31
CA VAL A 36 5.02 7.42 8.00
C VAL A 36 4.43 7.34 6.58
N LEU A 37 3.58 8.29 6.21
CA LEU A 37 2.95 8.34 4.88
C LEU A 37 3.99 8.58 3.77
N TYR A 38 4.97 9.46 3.98
CA TYR A 38 6.07 9.67 3.04
C TYR A 38 6.98 8.44 2.93
N GLY A 39 7.27 7.77 4.04
CA GLY A 39 7.99 6.50 4.06
C GLY A 39 7.30 5.43 3.23
N LEU A 40 5.97 5.35 3.31
CA LEU A 40 5.17 4.46 2.47
C LEU A 40 5.25 4.82 0.98
N VAL A 41 5.14 6.10 0.62
CA VAL A 41 5.31 6.57 -0.77
C VAL A 41 6.69 6.20 -1.30
N TYR A 42 7.73 6.38 -0.49
CA TYR A 42 9.10 6.02 -0.87
C TYR A 42 9.28 4.52 -1.07
N TRP A 43 8.66 3.70 -0.23
CA TRP A 43 8.65 2.25 -0.41
C TRP A 43 8.04 1.83 -1.76
N PHE A 44 6.93 2.43 -2.18
CA PHE A 44 6.34 2.18 -3.50
C PHE A 44 7.28 2.57 -4.65
N ARG A 45 8.02 3.68 -4.52
CA ARG A 45 9.02 4.10 -5.50
C ARG A 45 10.13 3.06 -5.65
N ILE A 46 10.65 2.54 -4.54
CA ILE A 46 11.66 1.47 -4.56
C ILE A 46 11.09 0.22 -5.22
N TRP A 47 9.88 -0.20 -4.83
CA TRP A 47 9.24 -1.38 -5.40
C TRP A 47 9.07 -1.30 -6.92
N ASP A 48 8.68 -0.15 -7.44
CA ASP A 48 8.54 0.09 -8.88
C ASP A 48 9.91 0.18 -9.58
N HIS A 49 10.78 1.08 -9.14
CA HIS A 49 12.03 1.38 -9.85
C HIS A 49 13.09 0.28 -9.74
N GLU A 50 13.30 -0.29 -8.56
CA GLU A 50 14.38 -1.25 -8.32
C GLU A 50 13.93 -2.68 -8.58
N TYR A 51 12.66 -2.98 -8.28
CA TYR A 51 12.14 -4.35 -8.32
C TYR A 51 11.12 -4.59 -9.44
N ASN A 52 10.77 -3.57 -10.23
CA ASN A 52 9.78 -3.67 -11.33
C ASN A 52 8.48 -4.33 -10.85
N LEU A 53 8.00 -3.90 -9.69
CA LEU A 53 6.80 -4.40 -9.00
C LEU A 53 6.85 -5.90 -8.66
N ARG A 54 8.03 -6.52 -8.65
CA ARG A 54 8.20 -7.92 -8.23
C ARG A 54 8.40 -7.98 -6.72
N PRO A 55 7.58 -8.75 -5.97
CA PRO A 55 7.76 -8.87 -4.53
C PRO A 55 9.03 -9.66 -4.21
N THR A 56 9.77 -9.21 -3.20
CA THR A 56 10.89 -9.96 -2.61
C THR A 56 10.67 -10.12 -1.11
N LYS A 57 11.32 -11.12 -0.49
CA LYS A 57 11.22 -11.35 0.95
C LYS A 57 11.56 -10.08 1.76
N TYR A 58 12.59 -9.36 1.34
CA TYR A 58 13.02 -8.12 1.98
C TYR A 58 11.98 -7.02 1.86
N LEU A 59 11.46 -6.82 0.65
CA LEU A 59 10.46 -5.80 0.36
C LEU A 59 9.16 -6.03 1.14
N LEU A 60 8.71 -7.28 1.23
CA LEU A 60 7.54 -7.66 2.01
C LEU A 60 7.75 -7.51 3.52
N MET A 61 8.96 -7.77 4.02
CA MET A 61 9.30 -7.53 5.42
C MET A 61 9.29 -6.02 5.75
N TRP A 62 9.77 -5.17 4.84
CA TRP A 62 9.65 -3.71 4.97
C TRP A 62 8.20 -3.25 4.96
N LEU A 63 7.37 -3.83 4.08
CA LEU A 63 5.94 -3.56 4.06
C LEU A 63 5.28 -3.94 5.40
N ASP A 64 5.69 -5.05 6.02
CA ASP A 64 5.16 -5.47 7.33
C ASP A 64 5.46 -4.44 8.43
N PHE A 65 6.62 -3.76 8.38
CA PHE A 65 6.93 -2.65 9.30
C PHE A 65 6.09 -1.42 9.00
N LEU A 66 5.97 -1.03 7.74
CA LEU A 66 5.16 0.12 7.34
C LEU A 66 3.68 -0.05 7.69
N ILE A 67 3.14 -1.26 7.56
CA ILE A 67 1.76 -1.55 7.97
C ILE A 67 1.57 -1.28 9.47
N LYS A 68 2.52 -1.70 10.32
CA LYS A 68 2.45 -1.44 11.77
C LYS A 68 2.58 0.04 12.09
N ASP A 69 3.47 0.75 11.40
CA ASP A 69 3.65 2.18 11.59
C ASP A 69 2.40 2.94 11.16
N VAL A 70 1.78 2.56 10.04
CA VAL A 70 0.49 3.10 9.59
C VAL A 70 -0.59 2.86 10.65
N ASP A 71 -0.73 1.62 11.13
CA ASP A 71 -1.75 1.25 12.11
C ASP A 71 -1.60 1.99 13.45
N SER A 72 -0.37 2.30 13.85
CA SER A 72 -0.08 2.92 15.14
C SER A 72 -0.14 4.45 15.12
N ASN A 73 0.08 5.09 13.97
CA ASN A 73 0.30 6.54 13.90
C ASN A 73 -0.79 7.31 13.15
N LEU A 74 -1.70 6.64 12.42
CA LEU A 74 -2.79 7.32 11.71
C LEU A 74 -4.09 7.25 12.52
N MET A 75 -4.93 8.29 12.41
CA MET A 75 -6.21 8.36 13.14
C MET A 75 -7.28 7.39 12.62
N ASP A 76 -7.28 7.06 11.32
CA ASP A 76 -8.17 6.06 10.73
C ASP A 76 -7.38 5.16 9.76
N PRO A 77 -6.54 4.27 10.29
CA PRO A 77 -5.59 3.51 9.47
C PRO A 77 -6.23 2.36 8.71
N LYS A 78 -7.42 1.89 9.13
CA LYS A 78 -8.02 0.62 8.69
C LYS A 78 -8.12 0.48 7.17
N PRO A 79 -8.61 1.49 6.41
CA PRO A 79 -8.70 1.36 4.96
C PRO A 79 -7.32 1.17 4.33
N LEU A 80 -6.34 1.95 4.76
CA LEU A 80 -4.97 1.87 4.24
C LEU A 80 -4.31 0.54 4.62
N VAL A 81 -4.41 0.11 5.89
CA VAL A 81 -3.89 -1.18 6.37
C VAL A 81 -4.48 -2.35 5.59
N HIS A 82 -5.78 -2.31 5.29
CA HIS A 82 -6.44 -3.34 4.51
C HIS A 82 -5.85 -3.41 3.09
N LEU A 83 -5.74 -2.28 2.39
CA LEU A 83 -5.16 -2.23 1.04
C LEU A 83 -3.70 -2.72 1.03
N LEU A 84 -2.89 -2.32 2.00
CA LEU A 84 -1.50 -2.77 2.13
C LEU A 84 -1.41 -4.28 2.44
N SER A 85 -2.37 -4.83 3.19
CA SER A 85 -2.45 -6.27 3.47
C SER A 85 -2.78 -7.09 2.22
N LEU A 86 -3.59 -6.56 1.30
CA LEU A 86 -3.84 -7.17 -0.01
C LEU A 86 -2.57 -7.21 -0.87
N ILE A 87 -1.76 -6.13 -0.85
CA ILE A 87 -0.42 -6.13 -1.47
C ILE A 87 0.44 -7.23 -0.84
N ARG A 88 0.45 -7.30 0.49
CA ARG A 88 1.32 -8.19 1.27
C ARG A 88 1.04 -9.67 1.05
N THR A 89 -0.24 -10.04 0.91
CA THR A 89 -0.69 -11.44 0.73
C THR A 89 -0.69 -11.88 -0.73
N GLY A 90 -0.65 -10.92 -1.68
CA GLY A 90 -0.72 -11.21 -3.10
C GLY A 90 -2.12 -11.65 -3.57
N TYR A 91 -3.11 -11.69 -2.68
CA TYR A 91 -4.50 -12.00 -3.00
C TYR A 91 -5.25 -10.70 -3.33
N TYR A 92 -5.51 -10.49 -4.61
CA TYR A 92 -6.30 -9.37 -5.12
C TYR A 92 -7.64 -9.89 -5.58
N GLN A 93 -8.59 -10.01 -4.64
CA GLN A 93 -9.98 -10.22 -4.98
C GLN A 93 -10.65 -8.84 -4.93
N PRO A 94 -10.93 -8.19 -6.08
CA PRO A 94 -11.65 -6.93 -6.07
C PRO A 94 -13.06 -7.20 -5.54
N ASP A 95 -13.34 -6.72 -4.34
CA ASP A 95 -14.71 -6.65 -3.86
C ASP A 95 -15.38 -5.50 -4.62
N ILE A 96 -16.34 -5.85 -5.47
CA ILE A 96 -16.98 -4.96 -6.44
C ILE A 96 -17.70 -3.78 -5.74
N ASP A 97 -17.93 -3.90 -4.43
CA ASP A 97 -18.63 -2.90 -3.62
C ASP A 97 -17.74 -1.75 -3.12
N HIS A 98 -16.40 -1.83 -3.22
CA HIS A 98 -15.49 -0.76 -2.76
C HIS A 98 -15.13 0.29 -3.84
N PHE A 99 -15.52 0.06 -5.10
CA PHE A 99 -15.07 0.86 -6.24
C PHE A 99 -16.18 1.62 -6.97
N ASN A 100 -17.45 1.50 -6.56
CA ASN A 100 -18.58 2.29 -7.08
C ASN A 100 -19.01 3.37 -6.10
#